data_AF-A0A2V7VM43-F1
#
_entry.id   AF-A0A2V7VM43-F1
#
_cell.length_a   1.000
_cell.length_b   1.000
_cell.length_c   1.000
_cell.angle_alpha   90.00
_cell.angle_beta   90.00
_cell.angle_gamma   90.00
#
_symmetry.space_group_name_H-M   'P 1'
#
loop_
_entity.id
_entity.type
_entity.pdbx_description
1 polymer ?
#
loop_
_entity_poly.entity_id
_entity_poly.type
_entity_poly.pdbx_seq_one_letter_code
_entity_poly.pdbx_strand_id
1 'polypeptide(L)'
;SRPYDGAIAAARTCYSPRVVTAEEVTPGQRESIGPLTFAAGHHTVYQHAHFEFGLENVSRQFVWSFLHSHPFYNSEQSSQRFVRLDEVSAFVPEGLGPTAREVYEEGIAAAWAAYRSLSQILKEDTAKILGDLRHLGPGASEKRRKKVAREAEKKAIELARYVIPVAAFTSMV
;
A
#
# COMPACT_ATOMS: atom_id res chain seq x y z
N SER A 1 -12.72 -15.30 15.08
CA SER A 1 -12.35 -16.39 14.14
C SER A 1 -11.35 -17.32 14.81
N ARG A 2 -11.27 -18.60 14.41
CA ARG A 2 -10.24 -19.57 14.88
C ARG A 2 -9.47 -20.14 13.67
N PRO A 3 -8.54 -19.39 13.07
CA PRO A 3 -7.95 -19.75 11.77
C PRO A 3 -7.22 -21.10 11.79
N TYR A 4 -6.47 -21.37 12.86
CA TYR A 4 -5.74 -22.63 13.02
C TYR A 4 -6.68 -23.83 13.16
N ASP A 5 -7.74 -23.70 13.96
CA ASP A 5 -8.77 -24.74 14.10
C ASP A 5 -9.49 -24.96 12.76
N GLY A 6 -9.71 -23.90 11.97
CA GLY A 6 -10.25 -24.00 10.61
C GLY A 6 -9.38 -24.85 9.68
N ALA A 7 -8.05 -24.69 9.73
CA ALA A 7 -7.12 -25.51 8.94
C ALA A 7 -7.18 -27.00 9.35
N ILE A 8 -7.24 -27.29 10.64
CA ILE A 8 -7.36 -28.66 11.16
C ILE A 8 -8.71 -29.28 10.77
N ALA A 9 -9.79 -28.49 10.86
CA ALA A 9 -11.12 -28.92 10.45
C ALA A 9 -11.19 -29.21 8.94
N ALA A 10 -10.55 -28.39 8.10
CA ALA A 10 -10.42 -28.64 6.66
C ALA A 10 -9.66 -29.94 6.39
N ALA A 11 -8.53 -30.17 7.07
CA ALA A 11 -7.77 -31.42 6.96
C ALA A 11 -8.60 -32.65 7.36
N ARG A 12 -9.39 -32.54 8.45
CA ARG A 12 -10.29 -33.62 8.88
C ARG A 12 -11.45 -33.85 7.91
N THR A 13 -11.94 -32.79 7.26
CA THR A 13 -13.03 -32.87 6.28
C THR A 13 -12.65 -33.76 5.09
N CYS A 14 -11.38 -33.78 4.66
CA CYS A 14 -10.90 -34.66 3.59
C CYS A 14 -11.12 -36.16 3.86
N TYR A 15 -11.27 -36.56 5.13
CA TYR A 15 -11.44 -37.95 5.57
C TYR A 15 -12.76 -38.18 6.32
N SER A 16 -13.71 -37.25 6.19
CA SER A 16 -15.00 -37.28 6.89
C SER A 16 -16.15 -37.36 5.88
N PRO A 17 -17.25 -38.09 6.16
CA PRO A 17 -18.43 -38.11 5.30
C PRO A 17 -19.22 -36.79 5.32
N ARG A 18 -18.79 -35.83 6.15
CA ARG A 18 -19.39 -34.50 6.29
C ARG A 18 -18.32 -33.44 6.53
N VAL A 19 -18.69 -32.18 6.35
CA VAL A 19 -17.87 -31.04 6.77
C VAL A 19 -17.67 -31.06 8.28
N VAL A 20 -16.41 -30.94 8.70
CA VAL A 20 -16.00 -30.74 10.10
C VAL A 20 -15.82 -29.25 10.32
N THR A 21 -16.36 -28.71 11.40
CA THR A 21 -16.22 -27.28 11.72
C THR A 21 -15.08 -27.03 12.71
N ALA A 22 -14.63 -25.78 12.81
CA ALA A 22 -13.57 -25.37 13.72
C ALA A 22 -13.93 -25.62 15.21
N GLU A 23 -15.22 -25.61 15.55
CA GLU A 23 -15.72 -25.89 16.90
C GLU A 23 -15.50 -27.34 17.34
N GLU A 24 -15.36 -28.27 16.39
CA GLU A 24 -15.18 -29.70 16.63
C GLU A 24 -13.70 -30.08 16.82
N VAL A 25 -12.79 -29.10 16.75
CA VAL A 25 -11.35 -29.31 16.91
C VAL A 25 -10.97 -29.24 18.39
N THR A 26 -10.35 -30.31 18.88
CA THR A 26 -9.90 -30.40 20.28
C THR A 26 -8.45 -29.92 20.44
N PRO A 27 -8.03 -29.52 21.65
CA PRO A 27 -6.62 -29.16 21.92
C PRO A 27 -5.63 -30.26 21.51
N GLY A 28 -5.92 -31.53 21.81
CA GLY A 28 -5.05 -32.64 21.39
C GLY A 28 -4.96 -32.80 19.87
N GLN A 29 -6.02 -32.46 19.13
CA GLN A 29 -5.99 -32.43 17.66
C GLN A 29 -5.17 -31.26 17.12
N ARG A 30 -5.14 -30.12 17.82
CA ARG A 30 -4.26 -28.99 17.47
C ARG A 30 -2.80 -29.37 17.53
N GLU A 31 -2.40 -30.06 18.59
CA GLU A 31 -1.02 -30.48 18.83
C GLU A 31 -0.58 -31.63 17.92
N SER A 32 -1.50 -32.50 17.50
CA SER A 32 -1.18 -33.66 16.66
C SER A 32 -1.39 -33.42 15.17
N ILE A 33 -2.59 -33.03 14.75
CA ILE A 33 -2.97 -32.93 13.33
C ILE A 33 -2.25 -31.76 12.67
N GLY A 34 -2.18 -30.61 13.33
CA GLY A 34 -1.55 -29.42 12.75
C GLY A 34 -0.08 -29.64 12.35
N PRO A 35 0.81 -30.04 13.27
CA PRO A 35 2.20 -30.35 12.92
C PRO A 35 2.32 -31.49 11.90
N LEU A 36 1.50 -32.54 12.03
CA LEU A 36 1.48 -33.67 11.10
C LEU A 36 1.16 -33.23 9.66
N THR A 37 0.08 -32.46 9.44
CA THR A 37 -0.32 -32.00 8.11
C THR A 37 0.69 -31.04 7.51
N PHE A 38 1.29 -30.17 8.32
CA PHE A 38 2.33 -29.26 7.86
C PHE A 38 3.59 -30.01 7.41
N ALA A 39 4.09 -30.93 8.24
CA ALA A 39 5.28 -31.74 7.94
C ALA A 39 5.08 -32.69 6.76
N ALA A 40 3.86 -33.20 6.57
CA ALA A 40 3.48 -34.04 5.43
C ALA A 40 3.26 -33.25 4.12
N GLY A 41 3.37 -31.91 4.14
CA GLY A 41 3.23 -31.08 2.94
C GLY A 41 1.78 -30.76 2.53
N HIS A 42 0.79 -31.02 3.39
CA HIS A 42 -0.62 -30.73 3.12
C HIS A 42 -0.93 -29.24 3.35
N HIS A 43 -0.24 -28.33 2.66
CA HIS A 43 -0.26 -26.90 2.99
C HIS A 43 -1.54 -26.15 2.57
N THR A 44 -2.33 -26.71 1.65
CA THR A 44 -3.55 -26.06 1.13
C THR A 44 -4.61 -25.85 2.21
N VAL A 45 -4.64 -26.67 3.26
CA VAL A 45 -5.57 -26.51 4.38
C VAL A 45 -5.34 -25.22 5.17
N TYR A 46 -4.13 -24.65 5.13
CA TYR A 46 -3.81 -23.38 5.78
C TYR A 46 -4.21 -22.16 4.96
N GLN A 47 -4.51 -22.33 3.67
CA GLN A 47 -4.89 -21.24 2.77
C GLN A 47 -6.34 -20.77 2.96
N HIS A 48 -7.16 -21.51 3.72
CA HIS A 48 -8.52 -21.09 4.08
C HIS A 48 -8.55 -19.92 5.07
N ALA A 49 -7.45 -19.69 5.78
CA ALA A 49 -7.32 -18.57 6.71
C ALA A 49 -6.91 -17.30 5.95
N HIS A 50 -7.65 -16.21 6.18
CA HIS A 50 -7.28 -14.88 5.71
C HIS A 50 -6.93 -13.98 6.91
N PHE A 51 -5.88 -13.18 6.72
CA PHE A 51 -5.41 -12.19 7.67
C PHE A 51 -5.31 -10.85 6.94
N GLU A 52 -5.68 -9.78 7.63
CA GLU A 52 -5.61 -8.41 7.13
C GLU A 52 -4.71 -7.62 8.09
N PHE A 53 -3.79 -6.83 7.53
CA PHE A 53 -2.84 -6.04 8.30
C PHE A 53 -2.84 -4.60 7.80
N GLY A 54 -3.04 -3.65 8.71
CA GLY A 54 -2.74 -2.25 8.43
C GLY A 54 -1.24 -2.00 8.59
N LEU A 55 -0.60 -1.49 7.55
CA LEU A 55 0.80 -1.07 7.57
C LEU A 55 0.88 0.44 7.38
N GLU A 56 1.59 1.12 8.28
CA GLU A 56 1.87 2.57 8.22
C GLU A 56 3.37 2.82 8.36
N ASN A 57 3.82 3.96 7.84
CA ASN A 57 5.23 4.38 7.92
C ASN A 57 6.21 3.33 7.36
N VAL A 58 5.78 2.58 6.34
CA VAL A 58 6.65 1.68 5.58
C VAL A 58 7.17 2.37 4.34
N SER A 59 8.42 2.13 3.97
CA SER A 59 9.01 2.77 2.78
C SER A 59 8.41 2.20 1.49
N ARG A 60 8.33 3.02 0.45
CA ARG A 60 7.94 2.53 -0.89
C ARG A 60 8.89 1.49 -1.44
N GLN A 61 10.17 1.54 -1.06
CA GLN A 61 11.13 0.49 -1.38
C GLN A 61 10.75 -0.85 -0.76
N PHE A 62 10.35 -0.88 0.52
CA PHE A 62 9.89 -2.10 1.17
C PHE A 62 8.64 -2.67 0.48
N VAL A 63 7.66 -1.81 0.20
CA VAL A 63 6.43 -2.22 -0.49
C VAL A 63 6.74 -2.81 -1.86
N TRP A 64 7.59 -2.17 -2.66
CA TRP A 64 7.94 -2.65 -4.00
C TRP A 64 8.79 -3.92 -3.98
N SER A 65 9.85 -3.96 -3.18
CA SER A 65 10.84 -5.03 -3.21
C SER A 65 10.44 -6.27 -2.41
N PHE A 66 9.70 -6.09 -1.32
CA PHE A 66 9.32 -7.18 -0.44
C PHE A 66 7.85 -7.55 -0.60
N LEU A 67 6.90 -6.62 -0.47
CA LEU A 67 5.49 -7.00 -0.51
C LEU A 67 5.05 -7.39 -1.93
N HIS A 68 5.25 -6.51 -2.92
CA HIS A 68 4.85 -6.76 -4.31
C HIS A 68 5.64 -7.88 -5.00
N SER A 69 6.69 -8.45 -4.38
CA SER A 69 7.33 -9.66 -4.88
C SER A 69 6.57 -10.95 -4.54
N HIS A 70 5.56 -10.89 -3.66
CA HIS A 70 4.74 -12.04 -3.30
C HIS A 70 3.53 -12.17 -4.23
N PRO A 71 3.33 -13.32 -4.90
CA PRO A 71 2.25 -13.49 -5.88
C PRO A 71 0.86 -13.72 -5.26
N PHE A 72 0.77 -13.99 -3.95
CA PHE A 72 -0.47 -14.40 -3.27
C PHE A 72 -0.80 -13.52 -2.07
N TYR A 73 -1.06 -12.24 -2.33
CA TYR A 73 -1.70 -11.34 -1.37
C TYR A 73 -2.51 -10.27 -2.12
N ASN A 74 -3.50 -9.70 -1.45
CA ASN A 74 -4.22 -8.53 -1.94
C ASN A 74 -3.73 -7.32 -1.16
N SER A 75 -3.70 -6.15 -1.79
CA SER A 75 -3.38 -4.92 -1.09
C SER A 75 -4.01 -3.68 -1.68
N GLU A 76 -4.32 -2.73 -0.80
CA GLU A 76 -4.77 -1.37 -1.10
C GLU A 76 -3.76 -0.36 -0.53
N GLN A 77 -3.08 0.38 -1.41
CA GLN A 77 -2.01 1.30 -1.02
C GLN A 77 -2.41 2.77 -1.24
N SER A 78 -1.98 3.66 -0.33
CA SER A 78 -2.06 5.10 -0.52
C SER A 78 -1.36 5.55 -1.82
N SER A 79 -2.15 6.18 -2.70
CA SER A 79 -1.72 6.52 -4.06
C SER A 79 -1.14 7.93 -4.15
N GLN A 80 0.12 8.04 -4.52
CA GLN A 80 0.78 9.33 -4.85
C GLN A 80 0.20 10.03 -6.09
N ARG A 81 -0.73 9.40 -6.82
CA ARG A 81 -1.48 10.04 -7.92
C ARG A 81 -2.64 10.90 -7.41
N PHE A 82 -3.08 10.67 -6.17
CA PHE A 82 -4.29 11.25 -5.62
C PHE A 82 -4.09 11.86 -4.24
N VAL A 83 -3.12 11.37 -3.47
CA VAL A 83 -2.76 11.85 -2.14
C VAL A 83 -1.54 12.76 -2.26
N ARG A 84 -1.69 13.98 -1.75
CA ARG A 84 -0.59 14.96 -1.68
C ARG A 84 0.38 14.56 -0.58
N LEU A 85 1.67 14.76 -0.84
CA LEU A 85 2.74 14.57 0.14
C LEU A 85 3.17 15.94 0.70
N ASP A 86 2.31 16.54 1.52
CA ASP A 86 2.56 17.89 2.03
C ASP A 86 3.71 17.90 3.08
N GLU A 87 3.79 16.86 3.91
CA GLU A 87 4.81 16.69 4.94
C GLU A 87 5.94 15.76 4.51
N VAL A 88 7.16 16.08 4.95
CA VAL A 88 8.35 15.24 4.75
C VAL A 88 8.22 14.00 5.63
N SER A 89 8.12 12.83 5.01
CA SER A 89 7.89 11.58 5.72
C SER A 89 8.54 10.42 4.97
N ALA A 90 9.66 9.93 5.50
CA ALA A 90 10.49 8.93 4.83
C ALA A 90 11.30 8.10 5.84
N PHE A 91 11.68 6.91 5.40
CA PHE A 91 12.58 6.03 6.13
C PHE A 91 13.99 6.60 6.17
N VAL A 92 14.57 6.66 7.36
CA VAL A 92 16.00 6.97 7.59
C VAL A 92 16.67 5.71 8.13
N PRO A 93 17.69 5.16 7.44
CA PRO A 93 18.41 3.98 7.92
C PRO A 93 19.00 4.18 9.31
N GLU A 94 18.92 3.14 10.14
CA GLU A 94 19.60 3.10 11.43
C GLU A 94 21.12 2.97 11.25
N GLY A 95 21.89 3.39 12.26
CA GLY A 95 23.35 3.24 12.27
C GLY A 95 24.13 4.27 11.45
N LEU A 96 23.47 5.25 10.82
CA LEU A 96 24.16 6.37 10.19
C LEU A 96 24.86 7.24 11.24
N GLY A 97 26.16 7.47 11.06
CA GLY A 97 26.89 8.49 11.82
C GLY A 97 26.35 9.90 11.53
N PRO A 98 26.66 10.91 12.37
CA PRO A 98 26.04 12.23 12.30
C PRO A 98 26.11 12.89 10.91
N THR A 99 27.28 12.92 10.29
CA THR A 99 27.47 13.53 8.95
C THR A 99 26.71 12.80 7.85
N ALA A 100 26.68 11.47 7.88
CA ALA A 100 25.94 10.69 6.87
C ALA A 100 24.42 10.87 7.02
N ARG A 101 23.95 10.99 8.27
CA ARG A 101 22.54 11.25 8.58
C ARG A 101 22.11 12.63 8.08
N GLU A 102 22.92 13.66 8.30
CA GLU A 102 22.67 15.02 7.81
C GLU A 102 22.50 15.05 6.29
N VAL A 103 23.46 14.47 5.54
CA VAL A 103 23.38 14.37 4.07
C VAL A 103 22.10 13.65 3.61
N TYR A 104 21.70 12.60 4.32
CA TYR A 104 20.50 11.81 3.99
C TYR A 104 19.21 12.61 4.22
N GLU A 105 19.09 13.24 5.39
CA GLU A 105 17.92 14.05 5.76
C GLU A 105 17.79 15.30 4.88
N GLU A 106 18.90 15.96 4.54
CA GLU A 106 18.94 17.07 3.57
C GLU A 106 18.46 16.64 2.17
N GLY A 107 18.92 15.47 1.70
CA GLY A 107 18.50 14.92 0.41
C GLY A 107 16.98 14.66 0.35
N ILE A 108 16.40 14.12 1.43
CA ILE A 108 14.95 13.95 1.56
C ILE A 108 14.25 15.32 1.55
N ALA A 109 14.71 16.28 2.35
CA ALA A 109 14.09 17.60 2.43
C ALA A 109 14.12 18.32 1.07
N ALA A 110 15.23 18.23 0.35
CA ALA A 110 15.39 18.78 -1.00
C ALA A 110 14.42 18.15 -2.01
N ALA A 111 14.23 16.82 -1.96
CA ALA A 111 13.27 16.13 -2.81
C ALA A 111 11.83 16.61 -2.58
N TRP A 112 11.43 16.82 -1.32
CA TRP A 112 10.10 17.37 -1.00
C TRP A 112 9.95 18.83 -1.43
N ALA A 113 11.00 19.64 -1.31
CA ALA A 113 11.01 21.00 -1.82
C ALA A 113 10.82 21.02 -3.35
N ALA A 114 11.54 20.15 -4.07
CA ALA A 114 11.38 19.98 -5.51
C ALA A 114 9.96 19.53 -5.88
N TYR A 115 9.40 18.54 -5.16
CA TYR A 115 8.03 18.08 -5.38
C TYR A 115 7.01 19.20 -5.22
N ARG A 116 7.12 20.03 -4.17
CA ARG A 116 6.23 21.17 -3.95
C ARG A 116 6.34 22.20 -5.08
N SER A 117 7.55 22.58 -5.47
CA SER A 117 7.80 23.53 -6.55
C SER A 117 7.26 23.02 -7.89
N LEU A 118 7.58 21.77 -8.25
CA LEU A 118 7.07 21.14 -9.47
C LEU A 118 5.55 21.04 -9.46
N SER A 119 4.94 20.67 -8.34
CA SER A 119 3.47 20.60 -8.23
C SER A 119 2.81 21.94 -8.48
N GLN A 120 3.39 23.05 -8.03
CA GLN A 120 2.84 24.40 -8.30
C GLN A 120 3.04 24.82 -9.75
N ILE A 121 4.25 24.66 -10.29
CA ILE A 121 4.56 25.00 -11.69
C ILE A 121 3.62 24.23 -12.64
N LEU A 122 3.48 22.92 -12.42
CA LEU A 122 2.68 22.05 -13.27
C LEU A 122 1.18 22.26 -13.10
N LYS A 123 0.72 22.81 -11.96
CA LYS A 123 -0.72 23.03 -11.70
C LYS A 123 -1.31 24.02 -12.70
N GLU A 124 -0.58 25.07 -13.03
CA GLU A 124 -1.06 26.09 -13.99
C GLU A 124 -1.12 25.51 -15.41
N ASP A 125 -0.05 24.85 -15.85
CA ASP A 125 0.02 24.21 -17.16
C ASP A 125 -1.06 23.15 -17.34
N THR A 126 -1.22 22.25 -16.35
CA THR A 126 -2.25 21.20 -16.38
C THR A 126 -3.66 21.79 -16.35
N ALA A 127 -3.89 22.89 -15.63
CA ALA A 127 -5.19 23.56 -15.60
C ALA A 127 -5.53 24.20 -16.95
N LYS A 128 -4.54 24.83 -17.61
CA LYS A 128 -4.71 25.40 -18.95
C LYS A 128 -5.03 24.30 -19.97
N ILE A 129 -4.19 23.27 -20.03
CA ILE A 129 -4.36 22.14 -20.96
C ILE A 129 -5.72 21.46 -20.77
N LEU A 130 -6.09 21.14 -19.53
CA LEU A 130 -7.40 20.53 -19.26
C LEU A 130 -8.56 21.49 -19.48
N GLY A 131 -8.39 22.79 -19.24
CA GLY A 131 -9.38 23.81 -19.57
C GLY A 131 -9.71 23.80 -21.06
N ASP A 132 -8.68 23.80 -21.90
CA ASP A 132 -8.79 23.78 -23.35
C ASP A 132 -9.46 22.48 -23.84
N LEU A 133 -8.96 21.32 -23.38
CA LEU A 133 -9.49 20.00 -23.73
C LEU A 133 -10.95 19.79 -23.30
N ARG A 134 -11.39 20.47 -22.24
CA ARG A 134 -12.77 20.37 -21.72
C ARG A 134 -13.67 21.51 -22.21
N HIS A 135 -13.16 22.36 -23.12
CA HIS A 135 -13.85 23.55 -23.65
C HIS A 135 -14.42 24.44 -22.53
N LEU A 136 -13.57 24.74 -21.54
CA LEU A 136 -13.93 25.51 -20.36
C LEU A 136 -14.02 27.01 -20.67
N GLY A 137 -15.12 27.43 -21.31
CA GLY A 137 -15.34 28.83 -21.69
C GLY A 137 -15.73 29.77 -20.53
N PRO A 138 -15.87 31.09 -20.80
CA PRO A 138 -16.26 32.09 -19.81
C PRO A 138 -17.59 31.80 -19.09
N GLY A 139 -18.56 31.17 -19.78
CA GLY A 139 -19.85 30.77 -19.21
C GLY A 139 -19.85 29.46 -18.41
N ALA A 140 -18.70 28.81 -18.20
CA ALA A 140 -18.64 27.56 -17.46
C ALA A 140 -19.06 27.74 -16.00
N SER A 141 -19.94 26.86 -15.53
CA SER A 141 -20.38 26.85 -14.13
C SER A 141 -19.21 26.64 -13.17
N GLU A 142 -19.34 27.19 -11.96
CA GLU A 142 -18.33 27.03 -10.90
C GLU A 142 -18.03 25.56 -10.60
N LYS A 143 -19.06 24.70 -10.61
CA LYS A 143 -18.91 23.25 -10.46
C LYS A 143 -17.96 22.65 -11.50
N ARG A 144 -18.08 23.07 -12.76
CA ARG A 144 -17.23 22.58 -13.86
C ARG A 144 -15.80 23.09 -13.71
N ARG A 145 -15.63 24.36 -13.33
CA ARG A 145 -14.32 24.98 -13.06
C ARG A 145 -13.59 24.26 -11.94
N LYS A 146 -14.26 24.02 -10.80
CA LYS A 146 -13.71 23.25 -9.66
C LYS A 146 -13.34 21.82 -10.05
N LYS A 147 -14.15 21.16 -10.88
CA LYS A 147 -13.84 19.81 -11.37
C LYS A 147 -12.54 19.78 -12.17
N VAL A 148 -12.38 20.71 -13.13
CA VAL A 148 -11.16 20.79 -13.95
C VAL A 148 -9.95 21.15 -13.10
N ALA A 149 -10.06 22.12 -12.18
CA ALA A 149 -8.97 22.48 -11.27
C ALA A 149 -8.51 21.30 -10.41
N ARG A 150 -9.44 20.48 -9.89
CA ARG A 150 -9.12 19.28 -9.12
C ARG A 150 -8.47 18.19 -9.97
N GLU A 151 -8.91 18.01 -11.23
CA GLU A 151 -8.27 17.08 -12.17
C GLU A 151 -6.84 17.54 -12.53
N ALA A 152 -6.66 18.84 -12.73
CA ALA A 152 -5.35 19.46 -13.00
C ALA A 152 -4.38 19.25 -11.85
N GLU A 153 -4.81 19.52 -10.62
CA GLU A 153 -4.01 19.28 -9.42
C GLU A 153 -3.57 17.82 -9.29
N LYS A 154 -4.48 16.86 -9.53
CA LYS A 154 -4.14 15.42 -9.54
C LYS A 154 -3.10 15.09 -10.60
N LYS A 155 -3.17 15.71 -11.79
CA LYS A 155 -2.20 15.51 -12.87
C LYS A 155 -0.83 16.14 -12.56
N ALA A 156 -0.83 17.31 -11.94
CA ALA A 156 0.39 17.98 -11.52
C ALA A 156 1.16 17.14 -10.49
N ILE A 157 0.49 16.67 -9.43
CA ILE A 157 1.16 15.83 -8.41
C ILE A 157 1.57 14.46 -8.97
N GLU A 158 0.80 13.92 -9.92
CA GLU A 158 1.12 12.66 -10.59
C GLU A 158 2.46 12.75 -11.32
N LEU A 159 2.78 13.87 -11.96
CA LEU A 159 4.09 14.06 -12.60
C LEU A 159 5.17 14.51 -11.59
N ALA A 160 4.83 15.39 -10.65
CA ALA A 160 5.79 15.87 -9.65
C ALA A 160 6.34 14.74 -8.76
N ARG A 161 5.56 13.67 -8.50
CA ARG A 161 5.97 12.57 -7.60
C ARG A 161 7.27 11.86 -8.01
N TYR A 162 7.72 11.98 -9.26
CA TYR A 162 8.93 11.29 -9.74
C TYR A 162 10.21 11.73 -9.02
N VAL A 163 10.21 12.90 -8.37
CA VAL A 163 11.36 13.36 -7.56
C VAL A 163 11.32 12.82 -6.12
N ILE A 164 10.19 12.25 -5.68
CA ILE A 164 10.05 11.72 -4.32
C ILE A 164 10.82 10.41 -4.20
N PRO A 165 11.70 10.25 -3.19
CA PRO A 165 12.54 9.07 -3.07
C PRO A 165 11.71 7.83 -2.72
N VAL A 166 12.24 6.65 -3.07
CA VAL A 166 11.68 5.35 -2.65
C VAL A 166 11.67 5.15 -1.14
N ALA A 167 12.43 5.97 -0.39
CA ALA A 167 12.39 6.03 1.06
C ALA A 167 11.08 6.62 1.61
N ALA A 168 10.30 7.35 0.79
CA ALA A 168 9.06 7.97 1.22
C ALA A 168 8.11 6.95 1.83
N PHE A 169 7.49 7.33 2.95
CA PHE A 169 6.53 6.48 3.63
C PHE A 169 5.22 6.39 2.86
N THR A 170 4.54 5.26 3.07
CA THR A 170 3.20 4.97 2.57
C THR A 170 2.46 4.15 3.61
N SER A 171 1.14 4.13 3.49
CA SER A 171 0.28 3.20 4.21
C SER A 171 -0.41 2.25 3.24
N MET A 172 -0.76 1.06 3.72
CA MET A 172 -1.50 0.06 2.97
C MET A 172 -2.25 -0.90 3.89
N VAL A 173 -3.25 -1.57 3.34
CA VAL A 173 -3.95 -2.74 3.90
C VAL A 173 -3.80 -3.90 2.95
#